data_AF-A0ABC8R0Q2-F1
#
_entry.id   AF-A0ABC8R0Q2-F1
#
_cell.length_a   1.000
_cell.length_b   1.000
_cell.length_c   1.000
_cell.angle_alpha   90.00
_cell.angle_beta   90.00
_cell.angle_gamma   90.00
#
_symmetry.space_group_name_H-M   'P 1'
#
loop_
_entity.id
_entity.type
_entity.pdbx_description
1 polymer ?
#
loop_
_entity_poly.entity_id
_entity_poly.type
_entity_poly.pdbx_seq_one_letter_code
_entity_poly.pdbx_strand_id
1 'polypeptide(L)'
;MGEKSTIVISGHQSISYFSDVRNLCWFLEPEFANSVVRLHKLVGNAITEDHHIVVGTGSTQLFQAVLYALSPPNASEPMNVVSAAPFYSRLTCTTGGGGGGPRFPLTSTSIFFCTFLADLKPLK
;
A
#
# COMPACT_ATOMS: atom_id res chain seq x y z
N MET A 1 31.54 -1.34 9.31
CA MET A 1 31.33 -0.28 10.32
C MET A 1 29.91 0.21 10.12
N GLY A 2 28.96 -0.19 10.96
CA GLY A 2 27.54 0.14 10.80
C GLY A 2 27.18 1.37 11.62
N GLU A 3 26.83 2.48 10.97
CA GLU A 3 26.28 3.66 11.62
C GLU A 3 24.98 3.30 12.35
N LYS A 4 24.90 3.59 13.65
CA LYS A 4 23.71 3.34 14.45
C LYS A 4 22.71 4.46 14.21
N SER A 5 21.69 4.21 13.38
CA SER A 5 20.57 5.14 13.23
C SER A 5 19.74 5.18 14.52
N THR A 6 19.56 6.37 15.10
CA THR A 6 18.70 6.60 16.26
C THR A 6 17.53 7.46 15.80
N ILE A 7 16.31 7.00 16.09
CA ILE A 7 15.08 7.74 15.79
C ILE A 7 14.57 8.31 17.12
N VAL A 8 14.36 9.63 17.16
CA VAL A 8 13.74 10.33 18.29
C VAL A 8 12.37 10.80 17.85
N ILE A 9 11.32 10.26 18.48
CA ILE A 9 9.93 10.65 18.24
C ILE A 9 9.50 11.55 19.39
N SER A 10 9.12 12.80 19.11
CA SER A 10 8.68 13.72 20.17
C SER A 10 7.28 13.34 20.67
N GLY A 11 6.97 13.61 21.93
CA GLY A 11 5.66 13.26 22.51
C GLY A 11 4.46 13.98 21.88
N HIS A 12 4.70 15.06 21.13
CA HIS A 12 3.66 15.79 20.39
C HIS A 12 3.64 15.47 18.90
N GLN A 13 4.60 14.66 18.42
CA GLN A 13 4.71 14.31 17.00
C GLN A 13 3.54 13.42 16.58
N SER A 14 2.95 13.72 15.43
CA SER A 14 1.92 12.90 14.78
C SER A 14 0.67 12.62 15.64
N ILE A 15 0.31 13.56 16.54
CA ILE A 15 -0.97 13.51 17.28
C ILE A 15 -2.15 13.87 16.38
N SER A 16 -1.93 14.72 15.38
CA SER A 16 -2.97 15.08 14.41
C SER A 16 -3.33 13.89 13.52
N TYR A 17 -4.63 13.71 13.25
CA TYR A 17 -5.10 12.76 12.23
C TYR A 17 -4.64 13.14 10.81
N PHE A 18 -4.44 14.43 10.56
CA PHE A 18 -4.05 14.93 9.25
C PHE A 18 -2.53 15.14 9.18
N SER A 19 -1.93 14.66 8.09
CA SER A 19 -0.52 14.88 7.75
C SER A 19 -0.37 16.03 6.75
N ASP A 20 -0.98 15.92 5.57
CA ASP A 20 -1.06 17.01 4.59
C ASP A 20 -2.42 17.02 3.90
N VAL A 21 -3.26 17.98 4.28
CA VAL A 21 -4.62 18.14 3.74
C VAL A 21 -4.67 18.50 2.26
N ARG A 22 -3.54 18.88 1.65
CA ARG A 22 -3.46 19.23 0.22
C ARG A 22 -3.27 17.99 -0.67
N ASN A 23 -2.85 16.87 -0.09
CA ASN A 23 -2.67 15.62 -0.81
C ASN A 23 -3.96 14.80 -0.85
N LEU A 24 -4.14 14.04 -1.93
CA LEU A 24 -5.25 13.09 -2.06
C LEU A 24 -5.25 12.07 -0.90
N CYS A 25 -4.07 11.61 -0.52
CA CYS A 25 -3.86 10.81 0.69
C CYS A 25 -3.50 11.75 1.86
N TRP A 26 -4.51 12.31 2.52
CA TRP A 26 -4.32 13.32 3.57
C TRP A 26 -3.58 12.83 4.83
N PHE A 27 -3.52 11.52 5.03
CA PHE A 27 -2.79 10.84 6.09
C PHE A 27 -1.40 10.35 5.65
N LEU A 28 -0.96 10.72 4.43
CA LEU A 28 0.40 10.46 3.96
C LEU A 28 1.35 11.51 4.54
N GLU A 29 2.35 11.03 5.26
CA GLU A 29 3.42 11.87 5.79
C GLU A 29 4.38 12.30 4.64
N PRO A 30 4.65 13.61 4.46
CA PRO A 30 5.45 14.09 3.34
C PRO A 30 6.91 13.61 3.31
N GLU A 31 7.59 13.49 4.45
CA GLU A 31 8.99 13.02 4.50
C GLU A 31 9.10 11.56 4.05
N PHE A 32 8.11 10.74 4.41
CA PHE A 32 7.97 9.36 3.96
C PHE A 32 7.75 9.30 2.45
N ALA A 33 6.82 10.10 1.90
CA ALA A 33 6.59 10.17 0.46
C ALA A 33 7.87 10.53 -0.32
N ASN A 34 8.62 11.53 0.16
CA ASN A 34 9.89 11.94 -0.44
C ASN A 34 10.93 10.82 -0.39
N SER A 35 11.02 10.09 0.73
CA SER A 35 11.95 8.97 0.90
C SER A 35 11.63 7.82 -0.04
N VAL A 36 10.36 7.50 -0.22
CA VAL A 36 9.86 6.49 -1.17
C VAL A 36 10.21 6.87 -2.61
N VAL A 37 9.92 8.11 -3.02
CA VAL A 37 10.25 8.60 -4.37
C VAL A 37 11.75 8.54 -4.61
N ARG A 38 12.55 8.98 -3.63
CA ARG A 38 14.01 8.90 -3.71
C ARG A 38 14.49 7.46 -3.85
N LEU A 39 13.95 6.53 -3.09
CA LEU A 39 14.31 5.11 -3.16
C LEU A 39 14.03 4.54 -4.56
N HIS A 40 12.82 4.76 -5.09
CA HIS A 40 12.45 4.27 -6.42
C HIS A 40 13.26 4.91 -7.54
N LYS A 41 13.62 6.19 -7.42
CA LYS A 41 14.52 6.87 -8.37
C LYS A 41 15.94 6.33 -8.32
N LEU A 42 16.45 6.01 -7.13
CA LEU A 42 17.80 5.46 -6.96
C LEU A 42 17.92 4.01 -7.47
N VAL A 43 16.92 3.18 -7.19
CA VAL A 43 16.91 1.77 -7.63
C VAL A 43 16.50 1.66 -9.10
N GLY A 44 15.68 2.60 -9.60
CA GLY A 44 15.16 2.58 -10.96
C GLY A 44 14.12 1.48 -11.21
N ASN A 45 13.45 0.99 -10.16
CA ASN A 45 12.50 -0.11 -10.24
C ASN A 45 11.04 0.34 -10.50
N ALA A 46 10.72 1.61 -10.31
CA ALA A 46 9.37 2.15 -10.54
C ALA A 46 9.42 3.61 -10.98
N ILE A 47 8.50 3.98 -11.87
CA ILE A 47 8.27 5.36 -12.29
C ILE A 47 7.33 6.00 -11.26
N THR A 48 7.74 7.14 -10.70
CA THR A 48 7.00 7.85 -9.66
C THR A 48 6.42 9.19 -10.13
N GLU A 49 6.78 9.61 -11.35
CA GLU A 49 6.31 10.84 -11.96
C GLU A 49 4.86 10.66 -12.45
N ASP A 50 4.03 11.69 -12.29
CA ASP A 50 2.60 11.69 -12.64
C ASP A 50 1.72 10.63 -11.95
N HIS A 51 2.22 10.00 -10.87
CA HIS A 51 1.48 9.01 -10.09
C HIS A 51 1.18 9.49 -8.66
N HIS A 52 0.01 9.11 -8.14
CA HIS A 52 -0.36 9.38 -6.75
C HIS A 52 0.15 8.27 -5.83
N ILE A 53 0.74 8.66 -4.71
CA ILE A 53 1.17 7.72 -3.67
C ILE A 53 0.03 7.57 -2.66
N VAL A 54 -0.40 6.33 -2.44
CA VAL A 54 -1.37 5.97 -1.40
C VAL A 54 -0.71 5.01 -0.44
N VAL A 55 -0.88 5.25 0.86
CA VAL A 55 -0.35 4.39 1.91
C VAL A 55 -1.48 3.59 2.57
N GLY A 56 -1.13 2.40 3.06
CA GLY A 56 -2.04 1.50 3.76
C GLY A 56 -1.27 0.63 4.75
N THR A 57 -1.99 0.00 5.66
CA THR A 57 -1.49 -0.94 6.67
C THR A 57 -1.12 -2.27 6.02
N GLY A 58 0.00 -2.25 5.29
CA GLY A 58 0.51 -3.36 4.52
C GLY A 58 -0.11 -3.47 3.13
N SER A 59 0.55 -4.25 2.29
CA SER A 59 0.16 -4.44 0.89
C SER A 59 -1.20 -5.13 0.72
N THR A 60 -1.63 -5.95 1.68
CA THR A 60 -2.95 -6.59 1.67
C THR A 60 -4.08 -5.56 1.67
N GLN A 61 -3.97 -4.52 2.49
CA GLN A 61 -4.99 -3.46 2.55
C GLN A 61 -5.03 -2.69 1.22
N LEU A 62 -3.87 -2.34 0.68
CA LEU A 62 -3.78 -1.64 -0.61
C LEU A 62 -4.35 -2.49 -1.75
N PHE A 63 -4.06 -3.79 -1.77
CA PHE A 63 -4.61 -4.71 -2.77
C PHE A 63 -6.13 -4.76 -2.72
N GLN A 64 -6.73 -4.89 -1.54
CA GLN A 64 -8.18 -4.85 -1.36
C GLN A 64 -8.78 -3.49 -1.74
N ALA A 65 -8.11 -2.39 -1.39
CA ALA A 65 -8.54 -1.04 -1.74
C ALA A 65 -8.56 -0.82 -3.26
N VAL A 66 -7.54 -1.30 -3.98
CA VAL A 66 -7.50 -1.23 -5.45
C VAL A 66 -8.59 -2.10 -6.07
N LEU A 67 -8.81 -3.33 -5.59
CA LEU A 67 -9.91 -4.16 -6.08
C LEU A 67 -11.27 -3.49 -5.87
N TYR A 68 -11.47 -2.87 -4.71
CA TYR A 68 -12.69 -2.13 -4.42
C TYR A 68 -12.83 -0.90 -5.34
N ALA A 69 -11.76 -0.12 -5.54
CA ALA A 69 -11.77 1.06 -6.40
C ALA A 69 -11.99 0.73 -7.89
N LEU A 70 -11.52 -0.43 -8.35
CA LEU A 70 -11.73 -0.91 -9.72
C LEU A 70 -13.10 -1.58 -9.91
N SER A 71 -13.76 -1.99 -8.83
CA SER A 71 -15.07 -2.63 -8.90
C SER A 71 -16.14 -1.61 -9.30
N PRO A 72 -17.04 -1.93 -10.25
CA PRO A 72 -18.11 -1.01 -10.61
C PRO A 72 -19.11 -0.89 -9.46
N PRO A 73 -19.50 0.33 -9.04
CA PRO A 73 -20.31 0.54 -7.85
C PRO A 73 -21.72 -0.04 -7.94
N ASN A 74 -22.25 -0.25 -9.15
CA ASN A 74 -23.60 -0.76 -9.41
C ASN A 74 -23.59 -1.96 -10.37
N ALA A 75 -22.53 -2.77 -10.37
CA ALA A 75 -22.53 -3.97 -11.20
C ALA A 75 -23.55 -4.99 -10.72
N SER A 76 -24.34 -5.53 -11.65
CA SER A 76 -25.25 -6.64 -11.38
C SER A 76 -24.50 -7.96 -11.14
N GLU A 77 -23.24 -8.04 -11.55
CA GLU A 77 -22.39 -9.23 -11.43
C GLU A 77 -21.07 -8.88 -10.75
N PRO A 78 -20.50 -9.78 -9.94
CA PRO A 78 -19.22 -9.56 -9.28
C PRO A 78 -18.08 -9.45 -10.29
N MET A 79 -17.12 -8.56 -10.04
CA MET A 79 -15.92 -8.43 -10.87
C MET A 79 -15.04 -9.68 -10.75
N ASN A 80 -14.65 -10.24 -11.89
CA ASN A 80 -13.77 -11.40 -11.92
C ASN A 80 -12.31 -10.98 -11.63
N VAL A 81 -11.73 -11.50 -10.55
CA VAL A 81 -10.35 -11.24 -10.14
C VAL A 81 -9.53 -12.50 -10.36
N VAL A 82 -8.63 -12.48 -11.33
CA VAL A 82 -7.80 -13.63 -11.71
C VAL A 82 -6.31 -13.31 -11.63
N SER A 83 -5.49 -14.33 -11.39
CA SER A 83 -4.03 -14.24 -11.40
C SER A 83 -3.42 -15.50 -12.03
N ALA A 84 -2.30 -15.35 -12.72
CA ALA A 84 -1.63 -16.46 -13.41
C ALA A 84 -1.00 -17.43 -12.40
N ALA A 85 -1.19 -18.74 -12.59
CA ALA A 85 -0.60 -19.76 -11.73
C ALA A 85 0.91 -19.97 -12.02
N PRO A 86 1.75 -20.22 -11.00
CA PRO A 86 1.45 -20.26 -9.57
C PRO A 86 1.32 -18.85 -8.96
N PHE A 87 0.23 -18.60 -8.23
CA PHE A 87 -0.09 -17.28 -7.68
C PHE A 87 0.12 -17.22 -6.15
N TYR A 88 0.20 -16.00 -5.63
CA TYR A 88 0.28 -15.76 -4.19
C TYR A 88 -1.02 -16.19 -3.50
N SER A 89 -0.95 -17.16 -2.59
CA SER A 89 -2.12 -17.80 -1.97
C SER A 89 -3.00 -16.85 -1.14
N ARG A 90 -2.48 -15.69 -0.71
CA ARG A 90 -3.33 -14.68 -0.03
C ARG A 90 -4.27 -13.97 -1.00
N LEU A 91 -3.98 -13.95 -2.31
CA LEU A 91 -4.86 -13.32 -3.31
C LEU A 91 -6.22 -14.01 -3.37
N THR A 92 -6.27 -15.33 -3.19
CA THR A 92 -7.53 -16.09 -3.17
C THR A 92 -8.26 -15.99 -1.82
N CYS A 93 -7.52 -15.87 -0.72
CA CYS A 93 -8.10 -15.70 0.61
C CYS A 93 -8.79 -14.33 0.79
N THR A 94 -8.31 -13.29 0.12
CA THR A 94 -8.89 -11.94 0.22
C THR A 94 -10.09 -11.73 -0.69
N THR A 95 -10.24 -12.54 -1.75
CA THR A 95 -11.39 -12.49 -2.68
C THR A 95 -12.44 -13.57 -2.40
N GLY A 96 -12.07 -14.67 -1.73
CA GLY A 96 -12.97 -15.73 -1.30
C GLY A 96 -13.53 -15.47 0.10
N GLY A 97 -14.68 -14.81 0.20
CA GLY A 97 -15.45 -14.73 1.44
C GLY A 97 -16.02 -16.10 1.83
N GLY A 98 -15.24 -16.90 2.56
CA GLY A 98 -15.65 -18.18 3.15
C GLY A 98 -14.84 -18.45 4.41
N GLY A 99 -15.50 -18.45 5.57
CA GLY A 99 -14.86 -18.47 6.89
C GLY A 99 -13.92 -19.65 7.15
N GLY A 100 -12.88 -19.37 7.95
CA GLY A 100 -11.98 -20.39 8.51
C GLY A 100 -10.57 -20.38 7.93
N GLY A 101 -9.78 -19.33 8.21
CA GLY A 101 -8.36 -19.31 7.90
C GLY A 101 -7.50 -19.64 9.14
N PRO A 102 -6.46 -20.48 9.04
CA PRO A 102 -5.50 -20.68 10.12
C PRO A 102 -4.72 -19.38 10.36
N ARG A 103 -4.55 -19.00 11.64
CA ARG A 103 -3.60 -17.96 12.05
C ARG A 103 -2.19 -18.48 11.78
N PHE A 104 -1.62 -18.10 10.64
CA PHE A 104 -0.19 -18.26 10.41
C PHE A 104 0.56 -17.09 11.05
N PRO A 105 1.63 -17.36 11.82
CA PRO A 105 2.33 -16.35 12.58
C PRO A 105 3.06 -15.38 11.65
N LEU A 106 2.90 -14.10 11.94
CA LEU A 106 3.67 -13.00 11.36
C LEU A 106 5.12 -13.14 11.80
N THR A 107 5.96 -13.84 11.03
CA THR A 107 7.41 -13.82 11.23
C THR A 107 8.14 -13.36 9.97
N SER A 108 8.69 -12.16 10.08
CA SER A 108 10.07 -11.82 9.66
C SER A 108 10.43 -11.51 8.20
N THR A 109 9.50 -11.28 7.26
CA THR A 109 9.93 -10.99 5.86
C THR A 109 9.19 -9.86 5.13
N SER A 110 8.64 -8.86 5.82
CA SER A 110 7.87 -7.79 5.13
C SER A 110 8.38 -6.37 5.37
N ILE A 111 9.70 -6.19 5.50
CA ILE A 111 10.31 -4.85 5.40
C ILE A 111 10.38 -4.36 3.94
N PHE A 112 10.08 -5.22 2.94
CA PHE A 112 10.24 -4.87 1.52
C PHE A 112 8.97 -4.53 0.74
N PHE A 113 7.81 -4.34 1.38
CA PHE A 113 6.56 -4.05 0.66
C PHE A 113 5.67 -3.03 1.40
N CYS A 114 6.22 -1.87 1.77
CA CYS A 114 5.44 -0.77 2.35
C CYS A 114 5.08 0.35 1.37
N THR A 115 5.35 0.19 0.08
CA THR A 115 4.86 1.14 -0.91
C THR A 115 4.43 0.40 -2.16
N PHE A 116 3.12 0.22 -2.30
CA PHE A 116 2.56 0.01 -3.61
C PHE A 116 2.27 1.41 -4.17
N LEU A 117 3.04 1.83 -5.16
CA LEU A 117 2.61 2.96 -5.99
C LEU A 117 1.37 2.45 -6.72
N ALA A 118 0.20 2.93 -6.31
CA ALA A 118 -1.00 2.63 -7.04
C ALA A 118 -0.89 3.40 -8.36
N ASP A 119 -0.65 2.68 -9.47
CA ASP A 119 -0.84 3.18 -10.83
C ASP A 119 -2.34 3.41 -11.06
N LEU A 120 -2.91 4.35 -10.32
CA LEU A 120 -4.22 4.90 -10.58
C LEU A 120 -3.99 5.95 -11.65
N LYS A 121 -4.13 5.55 -12.92
CA LYS A 121 -4.30 6.50 -14.03
C LYS A 121 -5.29 7.59 -13.60
N PRO A 122 -5.07 8.85 -14.01
CA PRO A 122 -5.97 9.94 -13.68
C PRO A 122 -7.37 9.56 -14.16
N LEU A 123 -8.30 9.45 -13.20
CA LEU A 123 -9.73 9.35 -13.47
C LEU A 123 -10.11 10.58 -14.30
N LYS A 124 -10.35 10.37 -15.60
CA LYS A 124 -11.02 11.32 -16.48
C LYS A 124 -12.52 11.08 -16.42
#